data_AF-A0AAD4QGT5-F1
#
_entry.id   AF-A0AAD4QGT5-F1
#
_cell.length_a   1.000
_cell.length_b   1.000
_cell.length_c   1.000
_cell.angle_alpha   90.00
_cell.angle_beta   90.00
_cell.angle_gamma   90.00
#
_symmetry.space_group_name_H-M   'P 1'
#
loop_
_entity.id
_entity.type
_entity.pdbx_description
1 polymer ?
#
loop_
_entity_poly.entity_id
_entity_poly.type
_entity_poly.pdbx_seq_one_letter_code
_entity_poly.pdbx_strand_id
1 'polypeptide(L)'
;MASIAVSLSGMLGWISIATWVVVYSPQIYENFSLKSGEGVSIAFIVIWLAGDLCNLAGAWTAGLLPTMIILAAYYTLCDTVLIIQIYYYRWLNTGTLARPQAHHIENTGEATPLLSSSNGTQESEKKRSLKRHVLEYVGMILCLVGAGIAAWAISQKVQGVGGDEEPRPGEVVEWKSQLMGYCSAMLYLGSRIPQILKNFDTKCRGLSPGLFIFGIMGNLTYALSICVSSMEMEHLIANASWLAGSTLTVLLDVFVLGQFVYYRRRAGGVDVDVDVS
;
A
#
# COMPACT_ATOMS: atom_id res chain seq x y z
N MET A 1 -21.12 -24.93 -10.58
CA MET A 1 -20.85 -24.04 -9.42
C MET A 1 -19.40 -24.16 -8.99
N ALA A 2 -18.89 -25.37 -8.64
CA ALA A 2 -17.49 -25.58 -8.23
C ALA A 2 -16.44 -25.05 -9.23
N SER A 3 -16.59 -25.33 -10.53
CA SER A 3 -15.66 -24.84 -11.57
C SER A 3 -15.61 -23.31 -11.71
N ILE A 4 -16.72 -22.61 -11.42
CA ILE A 4 -16.76 -21.13 -11.43
C ILE A 4 -16.02 -20.59 -10.21
N ALA A 5 -16.23 -21.19 -9.03
CA ALA A 5 -15.56 -20.80 -7.79
C ALA A 5 -14.03 -20.95 -7.89
N VAL A 6 -13.54 -22.08 -8.44
CA VAL A 6 -12.11 -22.32 -8.68
C VAL A 6 -11.52 -21.27 -9.63
N SER A 7 -12.21 -20.99 -10.74
CA SER A 7 -11.76 -19.98 -11.70
C SER A 7 -11.70 -18.58 -11.09
N LEU A 8 -12.74 -18.19 -10.36
CA LEU A 8 -12.81 -16.89 -9.68
C LEU A 8 -11.76 -16.74 -8.59
N SER A 9 -11.56 -17.77 -7.75
CA SER A 9 -10.51 -17.79 -6.73
C SER A 9 -9.13 -17.63 -7.36
N GLY A 10 -8.84 -18.36 -8.44
CA GLY A 10 -7.60 -18.23 -9.20
C GLY A 10 -7.38 -16.82 -9.76
N MET A 11 -8.39 -16.23 -10.39
CA MET A 11 -8.32 -14.85 -10.90
C MET A 11 -8.03 -13.85 -9.77
N LEU A 12 -8.75 -13.95 -8.65
CA LEU A 12 -8.55 -13.10 -7.48
C LEU A 12 -7.14 -13.22 -6.90
N GLY A 13 -6.59 -14.45 -6.84
CA GLY A 13 -5.21 -14.70 -6.42
C GLY A 13 -4.18 -14.02 -7.32
N TRP A 14 -4.32 -14.13 -8.65
CA TRP A 14 -3.41 -13.48 -9.59
C TRP A 14 -3.52 -11.96 -9.58
N ILE A 15 -4.73 -11.40 -9.40
CA ILE A 15 -4.93 -9.96 -9.22
C ILE A 15 -4.24 -9.49 -7.94
N SER A 16 -4.33 -10.26 -6.85
CA SER A 16 -3.63 -9.96 -5.60
C SER A 16 -2.12 -9.90 -5.82
N ILE A 17 -1.52 -10.92 -6.44
CA ILE A 17 -0.08 -10.94 -6.74
C ILE A 17 0.32 -9.74 -7.60
N ALA A 18 -0.41 -9.44 -8.68
CA ALA A 18 -0.13 -8.30 -9.54
C ALA A 18 -0.17 -6.98 -8.77
N THR A 19 -1.12 -6.83 -7.84
CA THR A 19 -1.25 -5.66 -6.98
C THR A 19 -0.06 -5.52 -6.03
N TRP A 20 0.34 -6.61 -5.39
CA TRP A 20 1.43 -6.61 -4.43
C TRP A 20 2.79 -6.31 -5.07
N VAL A 21 2.99 -6.71 -6.32
CA VAL A 21 4.20 -6.35 -7.10
C VAL A 21 4.33 -4.84 -7.32
N VAL A 22 3.24 -4.06 -7.26
CA VAL A 22 3.31 -2.60 -7.50
C VAL A 22 3.03 -1.76 -6.26
N VAL A 23 2.74 -2.38 -5.10
CA VAL A 23 2.21 -1.70 -3.91
C VAL A 23 3.14 -0.60 -3.39
N TYR A 24 4.45 -0.79 -3.46
CA TYR A 24 5.46 0.15 -2.97
C TYR A 24 5.69 1.34 -3.91
N SER A 25 5.37 1.18 -5.21
CA SER A 25 5.69 2.15 -6.26
C SER A 25 5.15 3.56 -5.99
N PRO A 26 3.89 3.76 -5.54
CA PRO A 26 3.37 5.10 -5.29
C PRO A 26 4.16 5.86 -4.23
N GLN A 27 4.61 5.18 -3.17
CA GLN A 27 5.33 5.84 -2.09
C GLN A 27 6.79 6.13 -2.47
N ILE A 28 7.43 5.20 -3.18
CA ILE A 28 8.79 5.42 -3.73
C ILE A 28 8.77 6.63 -4.69
N TYR A 29 7.73 6.72 -5.53
CA TYR A 29 7.53 7.84 -6.45
C TYR A 29 7.21 9.14 -5.72
N GLU A 30 6.34 9.13 -4.71
CA GLU A 30 5.98 10.31 -3.92
C GLU A 30 7.21 10.90 -3.24
N ASN A 31 8.02 10.06 -2.58
CA ASN A 31 9.27 10.47 -1.95
C ASN A 31 10.22 11.11 -2.99
N PHE A 32 10.35 10.50 -4.17
CA PHE A 32 11.19 11.01 -5.24
C PHE A 32 10.67 12.34 -5.79
N SER A 33 9.36 12.50 -5.94
CA SER A 33 8.75 13.70 -6.51
C SER A 33 8.79 14.87 -5.53
N LEU A 34 8.48 14.61 -4.25
CA LEU A 34 8.51 15.61 -3.19
C LEU A 34 9.93 15.93 -2.69
N LYS A 35 10.93 15.12 -3.04
CA LYS A 35 12.29 15.17 -2.46
C LYS A 35 12.25 15.19 -0.93
N SER A 36 11.31 14.44 -0.35
CA SER A 36 11.07 14.36 1.10
C SER A 36 10.58 12.97 1.48
N GLY A 37 11.09 12.45 2.59
CA GLY A 37 10.64 11.20 3.21
C GLY A 37 9.91 11.42 4.54
N GLU A 38 9.30 12.59 4.73
CA GLU A 38 8.67 12.94 6.00
C GLU A 38 7.28 12.32 6.18
N GLY A 39 6.60 11.90 5.12
CA GLY A 39 5.23 11.39 5.22
C GLY A 39 5.09 9.99 5.80
N VAL A 40 6.03 9.09 5.52
CA VAL A 40 5.98 7.71 6.01
C VAL A 40 6.73 7.59 7.34
N SER A 41 6.17 6.83 8.28
CA SER A 41 6.79 6.53 9.56
C SER A 41 8.00 5.62 9.37
N ILE A 42 9.16 5.99 9.92
CA ILE A 42 10.34 5.12 9.88
C ILE A 42 10.06 3.82 10.62
N ALA A 43 9.37 3.89 11.76
CA ALA A 43 9.01 2.70 12.55
C ALA A 43 8.09 1.76 11.78
N PHE A 44 7.15 2.29 10.98
CA PHE A 44 6.33 1.48 10.08
C PHE A 44 7.19 0.67 9.10
N ILE A 45 8.15 1.31 8.42
CA ILE A 45 9.00 0.64 7.43
C ILE A 45 10.02 -0.30 8.08
N VAL A 46 10.56 0.04 9.26
CA VAL A 46 11.51 -0.84 9.96
C VAL A 46 10.83 -2.13 10.44
N ILE A 47 9.60 -2.04 10.94
CA ILE A 47 8.82 -3.22 11.33
C ILE A 47 8.50 -4.08 10.09
N TRP A 48 8.16 -3.44 8.96
CA TRP A 48 7.99 -4.12 7.68
C TRP A 48 9.25 -4.84 7.21
N LEU A 49 10.38 -4.15 7.19
CA LEU A 49 11.65 -4.74 6.80
C LEU A 49 12.01 -5.93 7.69
N ALA A 50 11.77 -5.83 9.00
CA ALA A 50 11.99 -6.95 9.91
C ALA A 50 11.11 -8.15 9.54
N GLY A 51 9.82 -7.92 9.26
CA GLY A 51 8.90 -8.95 8.78
C GLY A 51 9.34 -9.59 7.46
N ASP A 52 9.75 -8.77 6.49
CA ASP A 52 10.15 -9.21 5.16
C ASP A 52 11.49 -9.97 5.19
N LEU A 53 12.43 -9.56 6.03
CA LEU A 53 13.67 -10.32 6.29
C LEU A 53 13.37 -11.67 6.93
N CYS A 54 12.46 -11.72 7.91
CA CYS A 54 12.00 -12.98 8.50
C CYS A 54 11.33 -13.87 7.44
N ASN A 55 10.49 -13.30 6.57
CA ASN A 55 9.81 -14.02 5.50
C ASN A 55 10.81 -14.58 4.48
N LEU A 56 11.80 -13.79 4.07
CA LEU A 56 12.87 -14.22 3.17
C LEU A 56 13.71 -15.34 3.77
N ALA A 57 14.13 -15.20 5.04
CA ALA A 57 14.89 -16.23 5.74
C ALA A 57 14.08 -17.51 5.92
N GLY A 58 12.79 -17.40 6.27
CA GLY A 58 11.86 -18.52 6.37
C GLY A 58 11.68 -19.24 5.02
N ALA A 59 11.44 -18.49 3.95
CA ALA A 59 11.27 -19.05 2.61
C ALA A 59 12.52 -19.78 2.12
N TRP A 60 13.71 -19.21 2.39
CA TRP A 60 14.98 -19.82 2.04
C TRP A 60 15.24 -21.11 2.83
N THR A 61 15.08 -21.07 4.16
CA THR A 61 15.35 -22.22 5.03
C THR A 61 14.35 -23.36 4.85
N ALA A 62 13.10 -23.06 4.53
CA ALA A 62 12.08 -24.06 4.23
C ALA A 62 12.16 -24.60 2.80
N GLY A 63 13.04 -24.06 1.93
CA GLY A 63 13.17 -24.49 0.55
C GLY A 63 11.89 -24.28 -0.27
N LEU A 64 11.17 -23.19 -0.02
CA LEU A 64 9.94 -22.87 -0.75
C LEU A 64 10.22 -22.62 -2.23
N LEU A 65 9.15 -22.58 -3.05
CA LEU A 65 9.27 -22.32 -4.48
C LEU A 65 10.12 -21.07 -4.75
N PRO A 66 11.01 -21.08 -5.77
CA PRO A 66 11.87 -19.94 -6.09
C PRO A 66 11.11 -18.62 -6.29
N THR A 67 9.88 -18.69 -6.79
CA THR A 67 9.00 -17.52 -6.95
C THR A 67 8.70 -16.82 -5.63
N MET A 68 8.50 -17.57 -4.54
CA MET A 68 8.22 -17.02 -3.20
C MET A 68 9.46 -16.38 -2.60
N ILE A 69 10.64 -16.99 -2.81
CA ILE A 69 11.93 -16.41 -2.38
C ILE A 69 12.21 -15.11 -3.14
N ILE A 70 11.99 -15.09 -4.45
CA ILE A 70 12.17 -13.89 -5.29
C ILE A 70 11.22 -12.76 -4.83
N LEU A 71 9.95 -13.08 -4.54
CA LEU A 71 8.99 -12.10 -4.02
C LEU A 71 9.42 -11.54 -2.66
N ALA A 72 9.85 -12.39 -1.72
CA ALA A 72 10.32 -11.93 -0.41
C ALA A 72 11.59 -11.05 -0.52
N ALA A 73 12.50 -11.39 -1.43
CA ALA A 73 13.67 -10.58 -1.73
C ALA A 73 13.29 -9.23 -2.37
N TYR A 74 12.29 -9.23 -3.26
CA TYR A 74 11.75 -8.02 -3.87
C TYR A 74 11.17 -7.05 -2.82
N TYR A 75 10.36 -7.54 -1.88
CA TYR A 75 9.81 -6.67 -0.83
C TYR A 75 10.87 -6.12 0.11
N THR A 76 11.83 -6.97 0.52
CA THR A 76 13.00 -6.54 1.31
C THR A 76 13.78 -5.42 0.60
N LEU A 77 13.93 -5.52 -0.73
CA LEU A 77 14.57 -4.48 -1.54
C LEU A 77 13.76 -3.19 -1.54
N CYS A 78 12.44 -3.25 -1.74
CA CYS A 78 11.55 -2.09 -1.71
C CYS A 78 11.61 -1.34 -0.38
N ASP A 79 11.58 -2.05 0.74
CA ASP A 79 11.71 -1.47 2.08
C ASP A 79 13.05 -0.78 2.26
N THR A 80 14.13 -1.43 1.81
CA THR A 80 15.48 -0.86 1.84
C THR A 80 15.56 0.43 1.02
N VAL A 81 14.98 0.44 -0.18
CA VAL A 81 14.90 1.64 -1.05
C VAL A 81 14.15 2.77 -0.35
N LEU A 82 13.01 2.49 0.29
CA LEU A 82 12.25 3.51 1.01
C LEU A 82 13.04 4.08 2.19
N ILE A 83 13.71 3.24 2.98
CA ILE A 83 14.56 3.68 4.09
C ILE A 83 15.67 4.58 3.57
N ILE A 84 16.37 4.17 2.50
CA ILE A 84 17.43 4.96 1.87
C ILE A 84 16.88 6.31 1.41
N GLN A 85 15.74 6.36 0.72
CA GLN A 85 15.12 7.61 0.29
C GLN A 85 14.82 8.54 1.47
N ILE A 86 14.28 8.01 2.56
CA ILE A 86 13.95 8.80 3.75
C ILE A 86 15.21 9.44 4.34
N TYR A 87 16.26 8.66 4.56
CA TYR A 87 17.50 9.20 5.13
C TYR A 87 18.21 10.15 4.17
N TYR A 88 18.26 9.81 2.88
CA TYR A 88 18.88 10.64 1.86
C TYR A 88 18.24 12.03 1.76
N TYR A 89 16.90 12.09 1.67
CA TYR A 89 16.20 13.37 1.57
C TYR A 89 16.21 14.18 2.88
N ARG A 90 16.17 13.52 4.04
CA ARG A 90 16.34 14.21 5.34
C ARG A 90 17.71 14.83 5.47
N TRP A 91 18.76 14.10 5.08
CA TRP A 91 20.13 14.61 5.11
C TRP A 91 20.30 15.82 4.19
N LEU A 92 19.78 15.74 2.96
CA LEU A 92 19.84 16.86 2.01
C LEU A 92 19.12 18.11 2.54
N ASN A 93 17.94 17.95 3.14
CA ASN A 93 17.17 19.07 3.67
C ASN A 93 17.77 19.66 4.96
N THR A 94 18.51 18.86 5.74
CA THR A 94 19.26 19.34 6.90
C THR A 94 20.36 20.33 6.47
N GLY A 95 21.02 20.08 5.33
CA GLY A 95 22.02 20.99 4.77
C GLY A 95 21.44 22.33 4.29
N THR A 96 20.18 22.34 3.84
CA THR A 96 19.49 23.56 3.39
C THR A 96 19.01 24.43 4.56
N LEU A 97 18.57 23.81 5.67
CA LEU A 97 18.16 24.50 6.90
C LEU A 97 19.34 25.05 7.72
N ALA A 98 20.56 24.56 7.47
CA ALA A 98 21.79 25.05 8.09
C ALA A 98 22.35 26.33 7.43
N ARG A 99 21.73 26.86 6.37
CA ARG A 99 21.99 28.24 5.93
C ARG A 99 21.21 29.17 6.85
N PRO A 100 21.87 30.02 7.68
CA PRO A 100 21.17 31.10 8.36
C PRO A 100 20.43 31.90 7.30
N GLN A 101 19.15 32.19 7.55
CA GLN A 101 18.42 33.19 6.78
C GLN A 101 19.19 34.51 6.90
N ALA A 102 20.06 34.80 5.94
CA ALA A 102 20.46 36.16 5.68
C ALA A 102 19.17 36.90 5.31
N HIS A 103 18.76 37.83 6.18
CA HIS A 103 17.74 38.82 5.93
C HIS A 103 17.91 39.41 4.51
N HIS A 104 17.13 38.90 3.54
CA HIS A 104 16.79 39.70 2.35
C HIS A 104 15.61 40.57 2.76
N ILE A 105 15.93 41.76 3.27
CA ILE A 105 15.07 42.92 3.11
C ILE A 105 15.15 43.25 1.63
N GLU A 106 14.18 42.81 0.84
CA GLU A 106 14.08 43.22 -0.56
C GLU A 106 12.61 43.49 -0.89
N ASN A 107 12.30 44.79 -0.86
CA ASN A 107 11.18 45.52 -1.43
C ASN A 107 9.80 44.83 -1.51
N THR A 108 8.89 45.37 -0.72
CA THR A 108 7.48 45.57 -1.06
C THR A 108 7.33 46.09 -2.50
N GLY A 109 7.06 45.18 -3.43
CA GLY A 109 6.52 45.49 -4.76
C GLY A 109 5.01 45.27 -4.73
N GLU A 110 4.26 46.36 -4.87
CA GLU A 110 2.80 46.41 -5.01
C GLU A 110 2.34 45.71 -6.31
N ALA A 111 2.37 44.38 -6.32
CA ALA A 111 1.81 43.55 -7.39
C ALA A 111 1.03 42.36 -6.83
N THR A 112 0.33 42.55 -5.71
CA THR A 112 -0.77 41.68 -5.31
C THR A 112 -1.99 42.02 -6.16
N PRO A 113 -2.52 41.09 -6.98
CA PRO A 113 -3.80 41.30 -7.64
C PRO A 113 -4.89 41.34 -6.56
N LEU A 114 -5.41 42.55 -6.32
CA LEU A 114 -6.55 42.80 -5.45
C LEU A 114 -7.82 42.41 -6.23
N LEU A 115 -8.65 41.52 -5.65
CA LEU A 115 -10.03 41.10 -6.03
C LEU A 115 -10.22 39.72 -6.71
N SER A 116 -10.51 38.73 -5.88
CA SER A 116 -11.74 37.88 -5.85
C SER A 116 -12.30 37.17 -7.10
N SER A 117 -11.62 37.14 -8.25
CA SER A 117 -11.97 36.22 -9.37
C SER A 117 -11.18 34.89 -9.33
N SER A 118 -10.36 34.69 -8.30
CA SER A 118 -9.46 33.54 -8.17
C SER A 118 -10.15 32.28 -7.67
N ASN A 119 -11.20 32.39 -6.84
CA ASN A 119 -11.83 31.22 -6.22
C ASN A 119 -12.43 30.27 -7.25
N GLY A 120 -13.12 30.78 -8.28
CA GLY A 120 -13.67 29.93 -9.34
C GLY A 120 -12.60 29.20 -10.16
N THR A 121 -11.49 29.86 -10.46
CA THR A 121 -10.39 29.31 -11.25
C THR A 121 -9.54 28.32 -10.43
N GLN A 122 -9.18 28.67 -9.18
CA GLN A 122 -8.43 27.79 -8.27
C GLN A 122 -9.24 26.57 -7.84
N GLU A 123 -10.54 26.72 -7.59
CA GLU A 123 -11.41 25.59 -7.26
C GLU A 123 -11.59 24.66 -8.47
N SER A 124 -11.71 25.23 -9.69
CA SER A 124 -11.75 24.47 -10.94
C SER A 124 -10.43 23.70 -11.19
N GLU A 125 -9.28 24.32 -10.95
CA GLU A 125 -7.96 23.68 -11.07
C GLU A 125 -7.77 22.57 -10.03
N LYS A 126 -8.15 22.79 -8.78
CA LYS A 126 -8.10 21.78 -7.71
C LYS A 126 -9.01 20.59 -8.03
N LYS A 127 -10.23 20.82 -8.52
CA LYS A 127 -11.16 19.78 -8.98
C LYS A 127 -10.61 19.03 -10.19
N ARG A 128 -10.03 19.72 -11.17
CA ARG A 128 -9.41 19.11 -12.36
C ARG A 128 -8.20 18.25 -11.99
N SER A 129 -7.37 18.74 -11.08
CA SER A 129 -6.23 18.00 -10.52
C SER A 129 -6.70 16.75 -9.77
N LEU A 130 -7.71 16.87 -8.90
CA LEU A 130 -8.29 15.72 -8.20
C LEU A 130 -8.87 14.68 -9.17
N LYS A 131 -9.64 15.11 -10.17
CA LYS A 131 -10.19 14.22 -11.21
C LYS A 131 -9.09 13.47 -11.96
N ARG A 132 -7.98 14.15 -12.29
CA ARG A 132 -6.82 13.52 -12.94
C ARG A 132 -6.21 12.41 -12.07
N HIS A 133 -5.92 12.70 -10.80
CA HIS A 133 -5.37 11.69 -9.89
C HIS A 133 -6.34 10.51 -9.69
N VAL A 134 -7.65 10.77 -9.56
CA VAL A 134 -8.65 9.69 -9.47
C VAL A 134 -8.64 8.84 -10.74
N LEU A 135 -8.60 9.47 -11.92
CA LEU A 135 -8.56 8.75 -13.20
C LEU A 135 -7.28 7.91 -13.35
N GLU A 136 -6.14 8.43 -12.89
CA GLU A 136 -4.86 7.71 -12.85
C GLU A 136 -4.96 6.46 -11.96
N TYR A 137 -5.47 6.58 -10.73
CA TYR A 137 -5.67 5.43 -9.84
C TYR A 137 -6.65 4.40 -10.42
N VAL A 138 -7.78 4.85 -10.99
CA VAL A 138 -8.73 3.95 -11.65
C VAL A 138 -8.07 3.24 -12.84
N GLY A 139 -7.32 3.96 -13.66
CA GLY A 139 -6.58 3.38 -14.79
C GLY A 139 -5.56 2.33 -14.34
N MET A 140 -4.80 2.61 -13.28
CA MET A 140 -3.86 1.66 -12.69
C MET A 140 -4.56 0.42 -12.16
N ILE A 141 -5.67 0.58 -11.42
CA ILE A 141 -6.47 -0.54 -10.89
C ILE A 141 -7.00 -1.43 -12.03
N LEU A 142 -7.58 -0.83 -13.08
CA LEU A 142 -8.08 -1.58 -14.24
C LEU A 142 -6.95 -2.32 -14.96
N CYS A 143 -5.77 -1.69 -15.10
CA CYS A 143 -4.59 -2.34 -15.67
C CYS A 143 -4.14 -3.54 -14.84
N LEU A 144 -4.09 -3.41 -13.52
CA LEU A 144 -3.71 -4.50 -12.60
C LEU A 144 -4.71 -5.65 -12.64
N VAL A 145 -6.01 -5.35 -12.66
CA VAL A 145 -7.06 -6.36 -12.84
C VAL A 145 -6.88 -7.09 -14.17
N GLY A 146 -6.69 -6.35 -15.26
CA GLY A 146 -6.44 -6.94 -16.59
C GLY A 146 -5.18 -7.81 -16.63
N ALA A 147 -4.08 -7.34 -16.03
CA ALA A 147 -2.83 -8.09 -15.94
C ALA A 147 -2.99 -9.37 -15.10
N GLY A 148 -3.69 -9.32 -13.97
CA GLY A 148 -3.97 -10.49 -13.14
C GLY A 148 -4.82 -11.52 -13.88
N ILE A 149 -5.87 -11.10 -14.60
CA ILE A 149 -6.71 -12.00 -15.39
C ILE A 149 -5.91 -12.61 -16.56
N ALA A 150 -5.08 -11.82 -17.24
CA ALA A 150 -4.22 -12.32 -18.30
C ALA A 150 -3.20 -13.33 -17.78
N ALA A 151 -2.57 -13.07 -16.63
CA ALA A 151 -1.65 -13.99 -15.98
C ALA A 151 -2.33 -15.30 -15.57
N TRP A 152 -3.53 -15.23 -14.99
CA TRP A 152 -4.35 -16.41 -14.71
C TRP A 152 -4.66 -17.21 -15.97
N ALA A 153 -5.10 -16.55 -17.05
CA ALA A 153 -5.42 -17.21 -18.32
C ALA A 153 -4.19 -17.86 -18.97
N ILE A 154 -3.01 -17.25 -18.85
CA ILE A 154 -1.74 -17.85 -19.28
C ILE A 154 -1.40 -19.05 -18.40
N SER A 155 -1.54 -18.94 -17.09
CA SER A 155 -1.29 -20.03 -16.14
C SER A 155 -2.12 -21.27 -16.49
N GLN A 156 -3.40 -21.09 -16.81
CA GLN A 156 -4.29 -22.18 -17.24
C GLN A 156 -3.81 -22.85 -18.53
N LYS A 157 -3.28 -22.08 -19.49
CA LYS A 157 -2.77 -22.62 -20.76
C LYS A 157 -1.42 -23.32 -20.61
N VAL A 158 -0.53 -22.78 -19.79
CA VAL A 158 0.80 -23.36 -19.53
C VAL A 158 0.68 -24.67 -18.74
N GLN A 159 -0.30 -24.77 -17.85
CA GLN A 159 -0.61 -26.00 -17.10
C GLN A 159 -1.53 -26.97 -17.88
N GLY A 160 -1.86 -26.67 -19.14
CA GLY A 160 -2.94 -27.29 -19.91
C GLY A 160 -2.69 -28.69 -20.50
N VAL A 161 -2.43 -29.71 -19.67
CA VAL A 161 -2.75 -31.13 -19.93
C VAL A 161 -3.01 -31.82 -18.58
N GLY A 162 -4.28 -32.03 -18.23
CA GLY A 162 -4.68 -33.07 -17.27
C GLY A 162 -4.03 -33.05 -15.88
N GLY A 163 -3.81 -31.88 -15.29
CA GLY A 163 -3.65 -31.81 -13.84
C GLY A 163 -5.04 -31.92 -13.23
N ASP A 164 -5.51 -33.13 -12.93
CA ASP A 164 -6.45 -33.27 -11.83
C ASP A 164 -5.87 -32.44 -10.68
N GLU A 165 -6.59 -31.41 -10.20
CA GLU A 165 -6.27 -30.86 -8.88
C GLU A 165 -6.39 -32.07 -7.95
N GLU A 166 -5.26 -32.71 -7.62
CA GLU A 166 -5.25 -33.67 -6.54
C GLU A 166 -5.93 -32.96 -5.37
N PRO A 167 -6.93 -33.59 -4.72
CA PRO A 167 -7.57 -33.02 -3.56
C PRO A 167 -6.44 -32.56 -2.65
N ARG A 168 -6.37 -31.26 -2.34
CA ARG A 168 -5.30 -30.69 -1.53
C ARG A 168 -5.12 -31.64 -0.34
N PRO A 169 -3.95 -32.31 -0.20
CA PRO A 169 -3.78 -33.36 0.79
C PRO A 169 -4.23 -32.77 2.11
N GLY A 170 -5.27 -33.39 2.69
CA GLY A 170 -6.20 -32.75 3.65
C GLY A 170 -5.48 -31.72 4.49
N GLU A 171 -5.83 -30.44 4.28
CA GLU A 171 -5.10 -29.25 4.69
C GLU A 171 -4.55 -29.43 6.11
N VAL A 172 -3.33 -29.98 6.18
CA VAL A 172 -2.77 -30.37 7.46
C VAL A 172 -2.41 -29.07 8.13
N VAL A 173 -3.11 -28.76 9.23
CA VAL A 173 -2.84 -27.58 10.04
C VAL A 173 -1.45 -27.75 10.63
N GLU A 174 -0.44 -27.34 9.87
CA GLU A 174 0.92 -27.36 10.33
C GLU A 174 1.08 -26.19 11.31
N TRP A 175 1.19 -26.52 12.58
CA TRP A 175 1.27 -25.52 13.66
C TRP A 175 2.41 -24.52 13.46
N LYS A 176 3.51 -24.93 12.79
CA LYS A 176 4.64 -24.04 12.46
C LYS A 176 4.21 -22.95 11.49
N SER A 177 3.48 -23.30 10.44
CA SER A 177 2.96 -22.37 9.44
C SER A 177 1.92 -21.43 10.05
N GLN A 178 1.07 -21.94 10.94
CA GLN A 178 0.14 -21.11 11.72
C GLN A 178 0.87 -20.12 12.64
N LEU A 179 1.85 -20.59 13.40
CA LEU A 179 2.63 -19.73 14.31
C LEU A 179 3.35 -18.63 13.53
N MET A 180 4.05 -18.98 12.45
CA MET A 180 4.72 -18.00 11.60
C MET A 180 3.72 -17.04 10.95
N GLY A 181 2.57 -17.53 10.50
CA GLY A 181 1.49 -16.72 9.96
C GLY A 181 0.97 -15.69 10.96
N TYR A 182 0.69 -16.10 12.21
CA TYR A 182 0.24 -15.19 13.26
C TYR A 182 1.33 -14.21 13.71
N CYS A 183 2.59 -14.64 13.82
CA CYS A 183 3.71 -13.73 14.11
C CYS A 183 3.85 -12.66 13.01
N SER A 184 3.77 -13.06 11.74
CA SER A 184 3.81 -12.16 10.59
C SER A 184 2.62 -11.20 10.59
N ALA A 185 1.40 -11.71 10.83
CA ALA A 185 0.21 -10.89 10.99
C ALA A 185 0.43 -9.84 12.10
N MET A 186 0.93 -10.23 13.27
CA MET A 186 1.20 -9.30 14.38
C MET A 186 2.21 -8.20 14.01
N LEU A 187 3.27 -8.53 13.27
CA LEU A 187 4.24 -7.54 12.79
C LEU A 187 3.61 -6.57 11.80
N TYR A 188 2.90 -7.08 10.79
CA TYR A 188 2.24 -6.24 9.79
C TYR A 188 1.16 -5.35 10.40
N LEU A 189 0.38 -5.87 11.35
CA LEU A 189 -0.61 -5.11 12.12
C LEU A 189 0.06 -4.07 13.02
N GLY A 190 1.10 -4.48 13.75
CA GLY A 190 1.88 -3.63 14.63
C GLY A 190 2.52 -2.46 13.88
N SER A 191 2.96 -2.67 12.63
CA SER A 191 3.54 -1.62 11.78
C SER A 191 2.59 -0.46 11.53
N ARG A 192 1.27 -0.69 11.49
CA ARG A 192 0.26 0.34 11.21
C ARG A 192 0.09 1.33 12.34
N ILE A 193 0.30 0.90 13.58
CA ILE A 193 0.14 1.74 14.76
C ILE A 193 1.09 2.96 14.69
N PRO A 194 2.41 2.80 14.45
CA PRO A 194 3.30 3.94 14.23
C PRO A 194 2.89 4.89 13.11
N GLN A 195 2.32 4.38 12.01
CA GLN A 195 1.86 5.26 10.91
C GLN A 195 0.61 6.03 11.31
N ILE A 196 -0.35 5.37 11.96
CA ILE A 196 -1.57 5.99 12.48
C ILE A 196 -1.23 7.12 13.45
N LEU A 197 -0.32 6.86 14.39
CA LEU A 197 0.16 7.86 15.34
C LEU A 197 0.83 9.02 14.63
N LYS A 198 1.75 8.73 13.71
CA LYS A 198 2.42 9.78 12.93
C LYS A 198 1.44 10.63 12.12
N ASN A 199 0.37 10.04 11.58
CA ASN A 199 -0.65 10.77 10.84
C ASN A 199 -1.40 11.79 11.69
N PHE A 200 -1.56 11.56 13.00
CA PHE A 200 -2.17 12.54 13.90
C PHE A 200 -1.32 13.81 14.02
N ASP A 201 0.00 13.67 13.99
CA ASP A 201 0.95 14.78 14.08
C ASP A 201 1.17 15.47 12.73
N THR A 202 1.44 14.68 11.68
CA THR A 202 1.80 15.19 10.36
C THR A 202 0.61 15.55 9.48
N LYS A 203 -0.62 15.21 9.91
CA LYS A 203 -1.85 15.40 9.14
C LYS A 203 -1.76 14.78 7.73
N CYS A 204 -1.05 13.65 7.63
CA CYS A 204 -0.75 12.92 6.39
C CYS A 204 0.05 13.69 5.32
N ARG A 205 0.81 14.74 5.68
CA ARG A 205 1.67 15.45 4.73
C ARG A 205 2.79 14.55 4.21
N GLY A 206 2.94 14.44 2.88
CA GLY A 206 3.96 13.63 2.22
C GLY A 206 3.71 12.12 2.19
N LEU A 207 2.55 11.66 2.66
CA LEU A 207 2.15 10.26 2.62
C LEU A 207 1.40 9.97 1.32
N SER A 208 1.84 8.96 0.57
CA SER A 208 1.14 8.53 -0.64
C SER A 208 -0.09 7.69 -0.26
N PRO A 209 -1.32 8.09 -0.64
CA PRO A 209 -2.50 7.26 -0.41
C PRO A 209 -2.45 5.97 -1.23
N GLY A 210 -1.67 5.93 -2.33
CA GLY A 210 -1.55 4.78 -3.21
C GLY A 210 -1.02 3.52 -2.53
N LEU A 211 -0.09 3.67 -1.58
CA LEU A 211 0.46 2.56 -0.79
C LEU A 211 -0.65 1.78 -0.07
N PHE A 212 -1.60 2.50 0.54
CA PHE A 212 -2.71 1.91 1.28
C PHE A 212 -3.85 1.45 0.36
N ILE A 213 -4.13 2.17 -0.73
CA ILE A 213 -5.15 1.76 -1.71
C ILE A 213 -4.77 0.42 -2.35
N PHE A 214 -3.52 0.27 -2.80
CA PHE A 214 -3.05 -1.00 -3.36
C PHE A 214 -2.91 -2.07 -2.29
N GLY A 215 -2.48 -1.72 -1.07
CA GLY A 215 -2.48 -2.65 0.08
C GLY A 215 -3.87 -3.23 0.37
N ILE A 216 -4.91 -2.39 0.40
CA ILE A 216 -6.30 -2.81 0.58
C ILE A 216 -6.73 -3.72 -0.57
N MET A 217 -6.48 -3.33 -1.82
CA MET A 217 -6.86 -4.11 -2.99
C MET A 217 -6.20 -5.50 -2.99
N GLY A 218 -4.89 -5.57 -2.71
CA GLY A 218 -4.14 -6.83 -2.66
C GLY A 218 -4.62 -7.76 -1.55
N ASN A 219 -4.84 -7.22 -0.34
CA ASN A 219 -5.34 -8.00 0.80
C ASN A 219 -6.81 -8.43 0.62
N LEU A 220 -7.66 -7.57 0.06
CA LEU A 220 -9.07 -7.90 -0.18
C LEU A 220 -9.21 -9.00 -1.24
N THR A 221 -8.50 -8.87 -2.36
CA THR A 221 -8.51 -9.88 -3.43
C THR A 221 -7.92 -11.22 -2.95
N TYR A 222 -6.90 -11.19 -2.09
CA TYR A 222 -6.35 -12.38 -1.45
C TYR A 222 -7.32 -13.04 -0.47
N ALA A 223 -7.92 -12.28 0.45
CA ALA A 223 -8.91 -12.82 1.39
C ALA A 223 -10.12 -13.40 0.65
N LEU A 224 -10.58 -12.72 -0.41
CA LEU A 224 -11.65 -13.22 -1.26
C LEU A 224 -11.26 -14.49 -2.02
N SER A 225 -10.00 -14.63 -2.49
CA SER A 225 -9.59 -15.86 -3.18
C SER A 225 -9.69 -17.08 -2.25
N ILE A 226 -9.32 -16.93 -0.97
CA ILE A 226 -9.46 -17.98 0.03
C ILE A 226 -10.93 -18.32 0.27
N CYS A 227 -11.77 -17.33 0.54
CA CYS A 227 -13.20 -17.54 0.84
C CYS A 227 -13.99 -18.08 -0.35
N VAL A 228 -13.67 -17.64 -1.58
CA VAL A 228 -14.31 -18.14 -2.81
C VAL A 228 -13.84 -19.57 -3.12
N SER A 229 -12.61 -19.93 -2.73
CA SER A 229 -12.09 -21.29 -2.92
C SER A 229 -12.89 -22.31 -2.10
N SER A 230 -13.12 -22.05 -0.82
CA SER A 230 -13.96 -22.88 0.04
C SER A 230 -14.41 -22.10 1.28
N MET A 231 -15.65 -22.36 1.73
CA MET A 231 -16.21 -21.86 3.00
C MET A 231 -16.26 -22.96 4.07
N GLU A 232 -15.62 -24.10 3.81
CA GLU A 232 -15.54 -25.19 4.79
C GLU A 232 -14.67 -24.77 5.98
N MET A 233 -15.10 -25.17 7.18
CA MET A 233 -14.46 -24.72 8.42
C MET A 233 -13.00 -25.17 8.51
N GLU A 234 -12.68 -26.37 8.03
CA GLU A 234 -11.30 -26.89 7.99
C GLU A 234 -10.40 -25.99 7.13
N HIS A 235 -10.88 -25.59 5.95
CA HIS A 235 -10.17 -24.68 5.05
C HIS A 235 -10.00 -23.28 5.63
N LEU A 236 -11.03 -22.76 6.29
CA LEU A 236 -10.95 -21.46 6.95
C LEU A 236 -10.01 -21.47 8.14
N ILE A 237 -9.96 -22.56 8.91
CA ILE A 237 -9.02 -22.72 10.03
C ILE A 237 -7.59 -22.87 9.50
N ALA A 238 -7.40 -23.69 8.46
CA ALA A 238 -6.11 -23.84 7.81
C ALA A 238 -5.59 -22.52 7.26
N ASN A 239 -6.47 -21.60 6.84
CA ASN A 239 -6.09 -20.28 6.33
C ASN A 239 -6.31 -19.14 7.34
N ALA A 240 -6.58 -19.44 8.62
CA ALA A 240 -7.06 -18.45 9.59
C ALA A 240 -6.05 -17.33 9.88
N SER A 241 -4.75 -17.66 10.02
CA SER A 241 -3.71 -16.65 10.27
C SER A 241 -3.59 -15.64 9.12
N TRP A 242 -3.70 -16.13 7.88
CA TRP A 242 -3.64 -15.30 6.68
C TRP A 242 -4.89 -14.42 6.52
N LEU A 243 -6.07 -14.98 6.77
CA LEU A 243 -7.33 -14.23 6.78
C LEU A 243 -7.32 -13.16 7.87
N ALA A 244 -6.93 -13.51 9.09
CA ALA A 244 -6.84 -12.57 10.20
C ALA A 244 -5.86 -11.41 9.88
N GLY A 245 -4.66 -11.74 9.39
CA GLY A 245 -3.67 -10.73 8.99
C GLY A 245 -4.18 -9.81 7.89
N SER A 246 -4.76 -10.38 6.82
CA SER A 246 -5.22 -9.63 5.65
C SER A 246 -6.42 -8.75 5.97
N THR A 247 -7.46 -9.30 6.61
CA THR A 247 -8.69 -8.56 6.93
C THR A 247 -8.43 -7.46 7.93
N LEU A 248 -7.65 -7.71 8.99
CA LEU A 248 -7.38 -6.69 9.99
C LEU A 248 -6.43 -5.60 9.45
N THR A 249 -5.51 -5.96 8.56
CA THR A 249 -4.69 -4.96 7.83
C THR A 249 -5.57 -4.06 6.95
N VAL A 250 -6.56 -4.62 6.24
CA VAL A 250 -7.53 -3.81 5.46
C VAL A 250 -8.26 -2.82 6.36
N LEU A 251 -8.70 -3.24 7.55
CA LEU A 251 -9.38 -2.34 8.50
C LEU A 251 -8.48 -1.16 8.92
N LEU A 252 -7.21 -1.43 9.24
CA LEU A 252 -6.25 -0.39 9.63
C LEU A 252 -5.87 0.52 8.46
N ASP A 253 -5.72 -0.03 7.26
CA ASP A 253 -5.40 0.75 6.04
C ASP A 253 -6.59 1.64 5.64
N VAL A 254 -7.83 1.16 5.79
CA VAL A 254 -9.04 1.99 5.63
C VAL A 254 -9.08 3.10 6.66
N PHE A 255 -8.69 2.83 7.91
CA PHE A 255 -8.57 3.87 8.94
C PHE A 255 -7.53 4.94 8.58
N VAL A 256 -6.36 4.53 8.07
CA VAL A 256 -5.31 5.45 7.58
C VAL A 256 -5.83 6.30 6.40
N LEU A 257 -6.55 5.70 5.45
CA LEU A 257 -7.20 6.46 4.37
C LEU A 257 -8.30 7.40 4.91
N GLY A 258 -9.01 7.00 5.96
CA GLY A 258 -9.95 7.84 6.70
C GLY A 258 -9.27 9.09 7.26
N GLN A 259 -8.10 8.94 7.90
CA GLN A 259 -7.28 10.08 8.36
C GLN A 259 -6.90 10.98 7.17
N PHE A 260 -6.49 10.40 6.04
CA PHE A 260 -6.13 11.15 4.84
C PHE A 260 -7.29 12.00 4.31
N VAL A 261 -8.49 11.44 4.20
CA VAL A 261 -9.69 12.17 3.77
C VAL A 261 -10.08 13.24 4.78
N TYR A 262 -10.05 12.92 6.08
CA TYR A 262 -10.38 13.86 7.16
C TYR A 262 -9.47 15.09 7.16
N TYR A 263 -8.15 14.90 7.17
CA TYR A 263 -7.19 16.00 7.21
C TYR A 263 -7.18 16.83 5.93
N ARG A 264 -7.37 16.20 4.76
CA ARG A 264 -7.51 16.95 3.49
C ARG A 264 -8.77 17.80 3.44
N ARG A 265 -9.90 17.30 3.95
CA ARG A 265 -11.14 18.08 4.04
C ARG A 265 -10.98 19.25 5.00
N ARG A 266 -10.38 19.02 6.17
CA ARG A 266 -10.16 20.08 7.16
C ARG A 266 -9.19 21.15 6.67
N ALA A 267 -8.10 20.76 6.01
CA ALA A 267 -7.19 21.71 5.38
C ALA A 267 -7.90 22.58 4.33
N GLY A 268 -8.81 22.00 3.54
CA GLY A 268 -9.61 22.76 2.57
C GLY A 268 -10.74 23.60 3.16
N GLY A 269 -11.14 23.38 4.41
CA GLY A 269 -12.18 24.16 5.10
C GLY A 269 -11.62 25.33 5.91
N VAL A 270 -10.42 25.20 6.47
CA VAL A 270 -9.75 26.29 7.21
C VAL A 270 -9.39 27.47 6.28
N ASP A 271 -9.10 27.21 5.01
CA ASP A 271 -8.86 28.28 4.01
C ASP A 271 -10.14 29.09 3.70
N VAL A 272 -11.34 28.62 4.08
CA VAL A 272 -12.62 29.31 3.81
C VAL A 272 -13.04 30.22 4.97
N ASP A 273 -12.68 29.88 6.21
CA ASP A 273 -13.14 30.62 7.40
C ASP A 273 -12.22 31.80 7.78
N VAL A 274 -10.98 31.88 7.26
CA VAL A 274 -10.03 32.96 7.59
C VAL A 274 -10.26 34.22 6.75
N ASP A 275 -11.05 34.15 5.67
CA ASP A 275 -11.35 35.27 4.76
C ASP A 275 -12.65 36.04 5.13
N VAL A 276 -13.24 35.81 6.31
CA VAL A 276 -14.53 36.42 6.72
C VAL A 276 -14.43 37.21 8.04
N SER A 277 -13.27 37.75 8.39
CA SER A 277 -13.10 38.57 9.62
C SER A 277 -12.61 39.98 9.33
#